data_AF-A0A358JVQ7-F1
#
_entry.id   AF-A0A358JVQ7-F1
#
_cell.length_a   1.000
_cell.length_b   1.000
_cell.length_c   1.000
_cell.angle_alpha   90.00
_cell.angle_beta   90.00
_cell.angle_gamma   90.00
#
_symmetry.space_group_name_H-M   'P 1'
#
loop_
_entity.id
_entity.type
_entity.pdbx_description
1 polymer ?
#
loop_
_entity_poly.entity_id
_entity_poly.type
_entity_poly.pdbx_seq_one_letter_code
_entity_poly.pdbx_strand_id
1 'polypeptide(L)'
;MFFGSILLGIVLVLLLVAFNQKQANEELHNEVLATTEVLEEKNKQHSDLEQQIRQLNDDNYILRIARSEFFLSEEGELIFNLPDQEEKEQKQEEE
;
A
#
# COMPACT_ATOMS: atom_id res chain seq x y z
N MET A 1 -45.85 43.94 7.82
CA MET A 1 -46.04 42.73 6.99
C MET A 1 -44.96 42.58 5.91
N PHE A 2 -44.55 43.62 5.19
CA PHE A 2 -43.53 43.54 4.11
C PHE A 2 -42.13 43.02 4.52
N PHE A 3 -41.66 43.35 5.72
CA PHE A 3 -40.35 42.86 6.19
C PHE A 3 -40.32 41.34 6.43
N GLY A 4 -41.42 40.76 6.94
CA GLY A 4 -41.51 39.33 7.19
C GLY A 4 -41.56 38.51 5.90
N SER A 5 -42.24 39.00 4.86
CA SER A 5 -42.29 38.33 3.56
C SER A 5 -40.94 38.37 2.84
N ILE A 6 -40.18 39.47 2.96
CA ILE A 6 -38.83 39.57 2.40
C ILE A 6 -37.89 38.58 3.11
N LEU A 7 -37.94 38.52 4.44
CA LEU A 7 -37.12 37.59 5.22
C LEU A 7 -37.44 36.13 4.88
N LEU A 8 -38.72 35.79 4.72
CA LEU A 8 -39.15 34.45 4.33
C LEU A 8 -38.70 34.06 2.91
N GLY A 9 -38.70 35.03 1.97
CA GLY A 9 -38.14 34.84 0.63
C GLY A 9 -36.64 34.54 0.66
N ILE A 10 -35.86 35.25 1.48
CA ILE A 10 -34.42 35.00 1.65
C ILE A 10 -34.18 33.61 2.23
N VAL A 11 -34.94 33.20 3.25
CA VAL A 11 -34.82 31.84 3.84
C VAL A 11 -35.10 30.75 2.80
N LEU A 12 -36.11 30.93 1.93
CA LEU A 12 -36.40 29.98 0.86
C LEU A 12 -35.25 29.86 -0.15
N VAL A 13 -34.65 30.99 -0.56
CA VAL A 13 -33.48 30.98 -1.47
C VAL A 13 -32.29 30.29 -0.82
N LEU A 14 -32.02 30.56 0.47
CA LEU A 14 -30.93 29.90 1.20
C LEU A 14 -31.13 28.39 1.32
N LEU A 15 -32.37 27.93 1.54
CA LEU A 15 -32.68 26.50 1.58
C LEU A 15 -32.43 25.82 0.22
N LEU A 16 -32.79 26.47 -0.88
CA LEU A 16 -32.52 25.95 -2.23
C LEU A 16 -31.01 25.86 -2.51
N VAL A 17 -30.24 26.88 -2.11
CA VAL A 17 -28.77 26.87 -2.27
C VAL A 17 -28.12 25.79 -1.41
N ALA A 18 -28.55 25.65 -0.15
CA ALA A 18 -28.03 24.64 0.77
C ALA A 18 -28.28 23.21 0.27
N PHE A 19 -29.46 22.96 -0.32
CA PHE A 19 -29.78 21.64 -0.86
C PHE A 19 -28.90 21.27 -2.07
N ASN A 20 -28.65 22.23 -2.97
CA ASN A 20 -27.76 22.02 -4.12
C ASN A 20 -26.29 21.86 -3.70
N GLN A 21 -25.82 22.63 -2.71
CA GLN A 21 -24.44 22.52 -2.22
C GLN A 21 -24.15 21.18 -1.57
N LYS A 22 -25.11 20.58 -0.86
CA LYS A 22 -24.89 19.30 -0.18
C LYS A 22 -24.51 18.20 -1.18
N GLN A 23 -25.22 18.10 -2.30
CA GLN A 23 -24.95 17.08 -3.32
C GLN A 23 -23.57 17.27 -3.97
N ALA A 24 -23.25 18.50 -4.38
CA ALA A 24 -21.94 18.81 -4.97
C ALA A 24 -20.78 18.53 -3.99
N ASN A 25 -20.99 18.77 -2.69
CA ASN A 25 -19.97 18.55 -1.67
C ASN A 25 -19.77 17.06 -1.36
N GLU A 26 -20.84 16.24 -1.39
CA GLU A 26 -20.72 14.79 -1.27
C GLU A 26 -19.99 14.17 -2.47
N GLU A 27 -20.32 14.60 -3.69
CA GLU A 27 -19.63 14.16 -4.91
C GLU A 27 -18.14 14.52 -4.87
N LEU A 28 -17.81 15.76 -4.53
CA LEU A 28 -16.42 16.21 -4.39
C LEU A 28 -15.67 15.45 -3.28
N HIS A 29 -16.33 15.17 -2.15
CA HIS A 29 -15.73 14.40 -1.06
C HIS A 29 -15.37 12.98 -1.50
N ASN A 30 -16.28 12.31 -2.22
CA ASN A 30 -16.04 10.98 -2.75
C ASN A 30 -14.92 10.96 -3.80
N GLU A 31 -14.84 11.98 -4.66
CA GLU A 31 -13.75 12.12 -5.64
C GLU A 31 -12.39 12.32 -4.95
N VAL A 32 -12.33 13.15 -3.91
CA VAL A 32 -11.12 13.33 -3.11
C VAL A 32 -10.72 12.00 -2.44
N LEU A 33 -11.66 11.28 -1.84
CA LEU A 33 -11.37 9.99 -1.21
C LEU A 33 -10.80 8.98 -2.23
N ALA A 34 -11.46 8.80 -3.37
CA ALA A 34 -11.01 7.89 -4.42
C ALA A 34 -9.62 8.27 -4.96
N THR A 35 -9.37 9.56 -5.18
CA THR A 35 -8.06 10.03 -5.66
C THR A 35 -6.97 9.87 -4.59
N THR A 36 -7.29 10.07 -3.31
CA THR A 36 -6.33 9.85 -2.22
C THR A 36 -5.96 8.38 -2.05
N GLU A 37 -6.92 7.46 -2.19
CA GLU A 37 -6.67 6.02 -2.11
C GLU A 37 -5.75 5.57 -3.25
N VAL A 38 -6.03 6.00 -4.48
CA VAL A 38 -5.18 5.70 -5.64
C VAL A 38 -3.78 6.28 -5.45
N LEU A 39 -3.66 7.50 -4.91
CA LEU A 39 -2.37 8.13 -4.66
C LEU A 39 -1.56 7.36 -3.61
N GLU A 40 -2.20 6.90 -2.53
CA GLU A 40 -1.57 6.10 -1.49
C GLU A 40 -1.06 4.76 -2.05
N GLU A 41 -1.88 4.07 -2.85
CA GLU A 41 -1.49 2.83 -3.52
C GLU A 41 -0.26 3.04 -4.41
N LYS A 42 -0.26 4.11 -5.21
CA LYS A 42 0.85 4.46 -6.11
C LYS A 42 2.12 4.80 -5.35
N ASN A 43 2.01 5.52 -4.24
CA ASN A 43 3.15 5.85 -3.39
C ASN A 43 3.75 4.59 -2.74
N LYS A 44 2.90 3.66 -2.30
CA LYS A 44 3.36 2.37 -1.76
C LYS A 44 4.08 1.56 -2.83
N GLN A 45 3.49 1.42 -4.02
CA GLN A 45 4.12 0.74 -5.16
C GLN A 45 5.47 1.37 -5.50
N HIS A 46 5.56 2.69 -5.50
CA HIS A 46 6.80 3.41 -5.76
C HIS A 46 7.88 3.10 -4.71
N SER A 47 7.53 3.17 -3.42
CA SER A 47 8.45 2.84 -2.32
C SER A 47 8.96 1.40 -2.39
N ASP A 48 8.06 0.45 -2.67
CA ASP A 48 8.40 -0.98 -2.79
C ASP A 48 9.35 -1.22 -3.98
N LEU A 49 9.11 -0.54 -5.11
CA LEU A 49 9.98 -0.60 -6.29
C LEU A 49 11.35 0.04 -6.01
N GLU A 50 11.40 1.18 -5.34
CA GLU A 50 12.67 1.79 -4.94
C GLU A 50 13.47 0.87 -4.01
N GLN A 51 12.82 0.20 -3.08
CA GLN A 51 13.47 -0.78 -2.21
C GLN A 51 14.05 -1.94 -3.02
N GLN A 52 13.28 -2.48 -3.97
CA GLN A 52 13.77 -3.53 -4.87
C GLN A 52 14.97 -3.05 -5.67
N ILE A 53 14.92 -1.84 -6.24
CA ILE A 53 16.05 -1.25 -6.97
C ILE A 53 17.27 -1.13 -6.06
N ARG A 54 17.12 -0.69 -4.80
CA ARG A 54 18.24 -0.64 -3.85
C ARG A 54 18.82 -2.02 -3.58
N GLN A 55 17.99 -3.03 -3.36
CA GLN A 55 18.42 -4.42 -3.15
C GLN A 55 19.12 -5.01 -4.39
N LEU A 56 18.61 -4.71 -5.58
CA LEU A 56 19.19 -5.12 -6.87
C LEU A 56 20.54 -4.45 -7.16
N ASN A 57 20.81 -3.29 -6.57
CA ASN A 57 22.09 -2.60 -6.68
C ASN A 57 23.01 -2.82 -5.47
N ASP A 58 22.60 -3.65 -4.50
CA ASP A 58 23.40 -3.99 -3.33
C ASP A 58 24.08 -5.35 -3.54
N ASP A 59 25.39 -5.31 -3.78
CA ASP A 59 26.21 -6.50 -3.99
C ASP A 59 26.12 -7.49 -2.81
N ASN A 60 25.97 -7.02 -1.57
CA ASN A 60 25.83 -7.91 -0.41
C ASN A 60 24.48 -8.63 -0.40
N TYR A 61 23.42 -7.93 -0.83
CA TYR A 61 22.11 -8.52 -0.99
C TYR A 61 22.14 -9.63 -2.05
N ILE A 62 22.74 -9.36 -3.21
CA ILE A 62 22.90 -10.34 -4.30
C ILE A 62 23.75 -11.53 -3.84
N LEU A 63 24.88 -11.28 -3.18
CA LEU A 63 25.77 -12.33 -2.69
C LEU A 63 25.09 -13.22 -1.65
N ARG A 64 24.23 -12.65 -0.79
CA ARG A 64 23.44 -13.44 0.16
C ARG A 64 22.49 -14.41 -0.55
N ILE A 65 21.79 -13.94 -1.59
CA ILE A 65 20.91 -14.80 -2.40
C ILE A 65 21.72 -15.88 -3.13
N ALA A 66 22.87 -15.52 -3.70
CA ALA A 66 23.76 -16.49 -4.34
C ALA A 66 24.24 -17.58 -3.36
N ARG A 67 24.54 -17.20 -2.12
CA ARG A 67 24.93 -18.13 -1.05
C ARG A 67 23.77 -18.99 -0.56
N SER A 68 22.58 -18.42 -0.36
CA SER A 68 21.43 -19.14 0.21
C SER A 68 20.69 -20.02 -0.80
N GLU A 69 20.44 -19.52 -2.01
CA GLU A 69 19.62 -20.20 -3.02
C GLU A 69 20.46 -21.02 -4.00
N PHE A 70 21.71 -20.61 -4.24
CA PHE A 70 22.57 -21.22 -5.26
C PHE A 70 23.84 -21.86 -4.69
N PHE A 71 23.98 -21.92 -3.36
CA PHE A 71 25.13 -22.52 -2.67
C PHE A 71 26.49 -22.00 -3.20
N LEU A 72 26.54 -20.73 -3.61
CA LEU A 72 27.79 -20.09 -4.02
C LEU A 72 28.71 -19.94 -2.80
N SER A 73 29.96 -20.38 -2.93
CA SER A 73 30.98 -20.26 -1.89
C SER A 73 32.32 -19.84 -2.51
N GLU A 74 33.16 -19.19 -1.72
CA GLU A 74 34.51 -18.80 -2.11
C GLU A 74 35.54 -19.90 -1.81
N GLU A 75 36.75 -19.75 -2.36
CA GLU A 75 37.80 -20.74 -2.24
C GLU A 75 38.23 -20.90 -0.77
N GLY A 76 38.07 -22.12 -0.23
CA GLY A 76 38.36 -22.44 1.18
C GLY A 76 37.13 -22.45 2.10
N GLU A 77 35.93 -22.15 1.61
CA GLU A 77 34.67 -22.27 2.38
C GLU A 77 34.11 -23.71 2.32
N LEU A 78 33.49 -24.16 3.42
CA LEU A 78 32.81 -25.46 3.55
C LEU A 78 31.30 -25.26 3.68
N ILE A 79 30.52 -25.80 2.74
CA ILE A 79 29.06 -25.71 2.75
C ILE A 79 28.47 -26.88 3.56
N PHE A 80 27.65 -26.55 4.55
CA PHE A 80 26.89 -27.53 5.32
C PHE A 80 25.43 -27.53 4.88
N ASN A 81 24.99 -28.61 4.23
CA ASN A 81 23.57 -28.81 3.94
C ASN A 81 22.89 -29.28 5.22
N LEU A 82 22.17 -28.37 5.88
CA LEU A 82 21.27 -28.73 6.96
C LEU A 82 20.04 -29.39 6.32
N PRO A 83 19.57 -30.55 6.82
CA PRO A 83 18.31 -31.09 6.36
C PRO A 83 17.21 -30.07 6.65
N ASP A 84 16.39 -29.79 5.64
CA ASP A 84 15.25 -28.87 5.75
C ASP A 84 14.35 -29.31 6.91
N GLN A 85 13.73 -28.35 7.60
CA GLN A 85 12.84 -28.70 8.71
C GLN A 85 11.71 -29.64 8.26
N GLU A 86 11.26 -29.51 7.00
CA GLU A 86 10.29 -30.41 6.38
C GLU A 86 10.84 -31.84 6.18
N GLU A 87 12.13 -32.02 5.87
CA GLU A 87 12.76 -33.35 5.79
C GLU A 87 13.02 -33.97 7.17
N LYS A 88 13.20 -33.14 8.21
CA LYS A 88 13.43 -33.60 9.58
C LYS A 88 12.18 -34.16 10.22
N GLU A 89 11.02 -33.59 9.91
CA GLU A 89 9.72 -34.09 10.38
C GLU A 89 9.41 -35.47 9.76
N GLN A 90 9.69 -35.66 8.47
CA GLN A 90 9.47 -36.95 7.80
C GLN A 90 10.39 -38.07 8.31
N LYS A 91 11.65 -37.76 8.65
CA LYS A 91 12.60 -38.74 9.19
C LYS A 91 12.34 -39.12 10.66
N GLN A 92 11.58 -38.31 11.41
CA GLN A 92 11.19 -38.62 12.80
C GLN A 92 9.92 -39.48 12.89
N GLU A 93 9.10 -39.53 11.84
CA GLU A 93 7.91 -40.40 11.78
C GLU A 93 8.23 -41.83 11.30
N GLU A 94 9.41 -42.06 10.72
CA GLU A 94 9.87 -43.37 10.23
C GLU A 94 10.78 -44.15 11.22
N GLU A 95 11.13 -43.59 12.38
CA GLU A 95 11.80 -44.27 13.52
C GLU A 95 10.82 -44.61 14.66
#